data_AF-A0A7W1B4R0-F1
#
_entry.id   AF-A0A7W1B4R0-F1
#
_cell.length_a   1.000
_cell.length_b   1.000
_cell.length_c   1.000
_cell.angle_alpha   90.00
_cell.angle_beta   90.00
_cell.angle_gamma   90.00
#
_symmetry.space_group_name_H-M   'P 1'
#
loop_
_entity.id
_entity.type
_entity.pdbx_description
1 polymer ?
#
loop_
_entity_poly.entity_id
_entity_poly.type
_entity_poly.pdbx_seq_one_letter_code
_entity_poly.pdbx_strand_id
1 'polypeptide(L)'
;MPRFEPFRALRYASDSLASLVAPPYDVLSDADVDGLESQSPVNIVHVDVPRGGADRYQRAAEALADWRARGVLVQDESASFTLYRMRFTDDLGAIRDIVGVVGGLEVVDEGAGGVLPHERTTPKASTDRLELTRATRANLSPVWGLSLATGLSEALAEPGELVGKVVDAGVEHRVERVADPARVAIIQQVLAGDDVLIADGHHRYGVSRIYRDEVRDRTGRTDTPAEQTLAFVNELVAEQLSVAAIHRLYADISLDELRATFSAFFELTETERPTRQTLA
;
A
#
# COMPACT_ATOMS: atom_id res chain seq x y z
N MET A 1 6.14 19.35 -6.17
CA MET A 1 5.56 18.05 -6.56
C MET A 1 6.56 16.97 -6.21
N PRO A 2 6.10 15.85 -5.63
CA PRO A 2 7.01 14.83 -5.12
C PRO A 2 7.65 14.08 -6.30
N ARG A 3 8.91 13.68 -6.16
CA ARG A 3 9.52 12.77 -7.14
C ARG A 3 8.83 11.40 -7.07
N PHE A 4 8.61 10.80 -8.23
CA PHE A 4 8.14 9.42 -8.35
C PHE A 4 9.02 8.69 -9.36
N GLU A 5 9.79 7.73 -8.89
CA GLU A 5 10.84 7.10 -9.69
C GLU A 5 10.59 5.60 -9.90
N PRO A 6 10.94 5.07 -11.09
CA PRO A 6 11.02 3.63 -11.27
C PRO A 6 12.18 3.08 -10.43
N PHE A 7 12.13 1.80 -10.09
CA PHE A 7 13.21 1.15 -9.36
C PHE A 7 13.39 -0.30 -9.82
N ARG A 8 14.53 -0.88 -9.46
CA ARG A 8 14.80 -2.30 -9.73
C ARG A 8 14.05 -3.15 -8.71
N ALA A 9 12.82 -3.51 -9.04
CA ALA A 9 11.92 -4.21 -8.13
C ALA A 9 12.45 -5.60 -7.78
N LEU A 10 12.16 -6.03 -6.55
CA LEU A 10 12.36 -7.41 -6.12
C LEU A 10 11.05 -8.16 -6.30
N ARG A 11 11.05 -9.22 -7.11
CA ARG A 11 9.84 -9.95 -7.52
C ARG A 11 10.01 -11.43 -7.27
N TYR A 12 8.90 -12.15 -7.06
CA TYR A 12 8.93 -13.60 -7.19
C TYR A 12 9.32 -13.99 -8.62
N ALA A 13 10.17 -15.01 -8.75
CA ALA A 13 10.53 -15.58 -10.06
C ALA A 13 9.40 -16.42 -10.69
N SER A 14 8.31 -16.65 -9.94
CA SER A 14 7.10 -17.37 -10.36
C SER A 14 6.01 -16.38 -10.79
N ASP A 15 5.27 -16.72 -11.85
CA ASP A 15 4.07 -16.01 -12.28
C ASP A 15 2.80 -16.47 -11.54
N SER A 16 2.84 -17.68 -10.95
CA SER A 16 1.84 -18.21 -10.04
C SER A 16 2.10 -17.69 -8.63
N LEU A 17 1.39 -16.62 -8.27
CA LEU A 17 1.60 -15.87 -7.03
C LEU A 17 0.68 -16.29 -5.89
N ALA A 18 -0.36 -17.07 -6.15
CA ALA A 18 -1.48 -17.29 -5.21
C ALA A 18 -1.05 -17.80 -3.82
N SER A 19 -0.07 -18.71 -3.76
CA SER A 19 0.46 -19.24 -2.48
C SER A 19 1.63 -18.42 -1.92
N LEU A 20 2.07 -17.38 -2.63
CA LEU A 20 3.27 -16.59 -2.33
C LEU A 20 2.94 -15.22 -1.72
N VAL A 21 1.74 -14.72 -1.96
CA VAL A 21 1.29 -13.41 -1.49
C VAL A 21 0.39 -13.53 -0.26
N ALA A 22 0.14 -12.39 0.38
CA ALA A 22 -0.74 -12.27 1.53
C ALA A 22 -1.56 -10.97 1.44
N PRO A 23 -2.73 -10.90 2.12
CA PRO A 23 -3.40 -9.65 2.42
C PRO A 23 -2.51 -8.67 3.21
N PRO A 24 -2.89 -7.38 3.32
CA PRO A 24 -2.17 -6.40 4.14
C PRO A 24 -1.92 -6.88 5.57
N TYR A 25 -0.73 -6.60 6.11
CA TYR A 25 -0.29 -7.12 7.42
C TYR A 25 -1.19 -6.74 8.60
N ASP A 26 -1.92 -5.64 8.50
CA ASP A 26 -2.76 -5.06 9.55
C ASP A 26 -4.20 -5.59 9.59
N VAL A 27 -4.56 -6.46 8.65
CA VAL A 27 -5.88 -7.12 8.61
C VAL A 27 -5.82 -8.62 8.94
N LEU A 28 -4.63 -9.18 9.12
CA LEU A 28 -4.43 -10.61 9.36
C LEU A 28 -4.58 -10.97 10.84
N SER A 29 -5.39 -12.01 11.11
CA SER A 29 -5.42 -12.68 12.41
C SER A 29 -4.29 -13.72 12.53
N ASP A 30 -4.00 -14.17 13.75
CA ASP A 30 -3.00 -15.24 13.97
C ASP A 30 -3.33 -16.52 13.19
N ALA A 31 -4.63 -16.85 13.06
CA ALA A 31 -5.09 -18.01 12.29
C ALA A 31 -4.88 -17.82 10.77
N ASP A 32 -5.04 -16.60 10.26
CA ASP A 32 -4.76 -16.29 8.86
C ASP A 32 -3.26 -16.45 8.58
N VAL A 33 -2.42 -15.97 9.50
CA VAL A 33 -0.96 -16.12 9.38
C VAL A 33 -0.55 -17.59 9.42
N ASP A 34 -1.08 -18.39 10.37
CA ASP A 34 -0.84 -19.84 10.41
C ASP A 34 -1.22 -20.53 9.09
N GLY A 35 -2.38 -20.14 8.54
CA GLY A 35 -2.85 -20.62 7.24
C GLY A 35 -1.86 -20.29 6.12
N LEU A 36 -1.47 -19.04 5.98
CA LEU A 36 -0.55 -18.57 4.94
C LEU A 36 0.85 -19.19 5.06
N GLU A 37 1.38 -19.30 6.27
CA GLU A 37 2.68 -19.95 6.52
C GLU A 37 2.65 -21.44 6.11
N SER A 38 1.53 -22.13 6.34
CA SER A 38 1.36 -23.53 5.97
C SER A 38 1.20 -23.75 4.45
N GLN A 39 0.72 -22.74 3.71
CA GLN A 39 0.51 -22.83 2.27
C GLN A 39 1.82 -22.84 1.49
N SER A 40 2.84 -22.09 1.95
CA SER A 40 4.13 -22.04 1.28
C SER A 40 5.26 -21.63 2.23
N PRO A 41 6.43 -22.30 2.15
CA PRO A 41 7.62 -21.90 2.91
C PRO A 41 8.22 -20.58 2.44
N VAL A 42 7.72 -20.03 1.33
CA VAL A 42 8.19 -18.76 0.74
C VAL A 42 7.03 -17.76 0.55
N ASN A 43 5.94 -17.93 1.31
CA ASN A 43 4.87 -16.92 1.37
C ASN A 43 5.40 -15.63 2.03
N ILE A 44 5.10 -14.47 1.46
CA ILE A 44 5.57 -13.16 1.94
C ILE A 44 5.24 -12.88 3.42
N VAL A 45 4.22 -13.55 3.98
CA VAL A 45 3.85 -13.43 5.40
C VAL A 45 5.02 -13.73 6.35
N HIS A 46 5.93 -14.63 5.97
CA HIS A 46 7.14 -14.95 6.76
C HIS A 46 8.08 -13.74 6.94
N VAL A 47 8.00 -12.78 6.02
CA VAL A 47 8.83 -11.55 6.00
C VAL A 47 8.03 -10.34 6.46
N ASP A 48 6.79 -10.16 5.99
CA ASP A 48 5.98 -8.96 6.29
C ASP A 48 5.27 -9.05 7.66
N VAL A 49 4.97 -10.25 8.15
CA VAL A 49 4.37 -10.48 9.48
C VAL A 49 5.27 -11.40 10.31
N PRO A 50 6.52 -11.00 10.61
CA PRO A 50 7.44 -11.88 11.32
C PRO A 50 6.97 -12.14 12.75
N ARG A 51 6.74 -13.41 13.07
CA ARG A 51 6.27 -13.85 14.39
C ARG A 51 7.40 -14.28 15.30
N GLY A 52 7.10 -14.38 16.60
CA GLY A 52 8.00 -14.90 17.64
C GLY A 52 8.71 -13.84 18.46
N GLY A 53 9.87 -14.22 19.01
CA GLY A 53 10.65 -13.44 19.99
C GLY A 53 11.38 -12.22 19.42
N ALA A 54 12.31 -11.68 20.21
CA ALA A 54 13.04 -10.44 19.91
C ALA A 54 13.82 -10.44 18.58
N ASP A 55 14.16 -11.62 18.07
CA ASP A 55 14.90 -11.85 16.83
C ASP A 55 14.01 -11.96 15.57
N ARG A 56 12.69 -11.77 15.68
CA ARG A 56 11.75 -11.95 14.56
C ARG A 56 12.09 -11.11 13.32
N TYR A 57 12.52 -9.86 13.48
CA TYR A 57 12.88 -9.00 12.35
C TYR A 57 14.18 -9.45 11.68
N GLN A 58 15.11 -9.98 12.48
CA GLN A 58 16.36 -10.54 11.96
C GLN A 58 16.06 -11.81 11.14
N ARG A 59 15.15 -12.69 11.61
CA ARG A 59 14.69 -13.83 10.82
C ARG A 59 14.02 -13.43 9.52
N ALA A 60 13.21 -12.36 9.51
CA ALA A 60 12.62 -11.84 8.26
C ALA A 60 13.71 -11.39 7.27
N ALA A 61 14.75 -10.69 7.76
CA ALA A 61 15.88 -10.27 6.94
C ALA A 61 16.68 -11.47 6.39
N GLU A 62 16.88 -12.50 7.20
CA GLU A 62 17.55 -13.75 6.80
C GLU A 62 16.73 -14.52 5.76
N ALA A 63 15.40 -14.63 5.95
CA ALA A 63 14.51 -15.24 4.98
C ALA A 63 14.54 -14.49 3.64
N LEU A 64 14.43 -13.16 3.67
CA LEU A 64 14.50 -12.33 2.46
C LEU A 64 15.85 -12.50 1.73
N ALA A 65 16.96 -12.58 2.47
CA ALA A 65 18.29 -12.80 1.90
C ALA A 65 18.44 -14.22 1.31
N ASP A 66 17.95 -15.24 2.01
CA ASP A 66 17.93 -16.63 1.53
C ASP A 66 17.10 -16.77 0.24
N TRP A 67 15.90 -16.17 0.20
CA TRP A 67 15.03 -16.22 -0.98
C TRP A 67 15.67 -15.58 -2.19
N ARG A 68 16.42 -14.48 -1.99
CA ARG A 68 17.24 -13.86 -3.05
C ARG A 68 18.37 -14.77 -3.50
N ALA A 69 19.11 -15.36 -2.56
CA ALA A 69 20.24 -16.24 -2.87
C ALA A 69 19.80 -17.51 -3.63
N ARG A 70 18.62 -18.04 -3.31
CA ARG A 70 18.04 -19.22 -3.98
C ARG A 70 17.27 -18.89 -5.28
N GLY A 71 17.18 -17.62 -5.66
CA GLY A 71 16.44 -17.19 -6.85
C GLY A 71 14.92 -17.30 -6.73
N VAL A 72 14.38 -17.43 -5.51
CA VAL A 72 12.94 -17.35 -5.24
C VAL A 72 12.45 -15.93 -5.50
N LEU A 73 13.24 -14.95 -5.04
CA LEU A 73 13.06 -13.54 -5.35
C LEU A 73 14.20 -13.07 -6.27
N VAL A 74 13.85 -12.46 -7.39
CA VAL A 74 14.77 -11.92 -8.39
C VAL A 74 14.61 -10.41 -8.49
N GLN A 75 15.73 -9.71 -8.63
CA GLN A 75 15.72 -8.27 -8.84
C GLN A 75 15.67 -7.97 -10.33
N ASP A 76 14.80 -7.03 -10.74
CA ASP A 76 14.75 -6.56 -12.13
C ASP A 76 16.14 -6.08 -12.61
N GLU A 77 16.44 -6.33 -13.88
CA GLU A 77 17.71 -5.95 -14.50
C GLU A 77 17.89 -4.43 -14.60
N SER A 78 16.80 -3.72 -14.89
CA SER A 78 16.72 -2.26 -15.00
C SER A 78 15.61 -1.68 -14.13
N ALA A 79 15.68 -0.38 -13.86
CA ALA A 79 14.61 0.31 -13.18
C ALA A 79 13.35 0.30 -14.05
N SER A 80 12.22 -0.09 -13.47
CA SER A 80 10.92 -0.13 -14.14
C SER A 80 9.81 0.34 -13.22
N PHE A 81 8.66 0.68 -13.80
CA PHE A 81 7.43 0.81 -13.05
C PHE A 81 6.68 -0.52 -13.03
N THR A 82 5.88 -0.74 -11.98
CA THR A 82 4.94 -1.87 -11.95
C THR A 82 3.52 -1.33 -11.99
N LEU A 83 2.76 -1.62 -13.03
CA LEU A 83 1.32 -1.38 -13.01
C LEU A 83 0.68 -2.43 -12.13
N TYR A 84 -0.22 -1.99 -11.26
CA TYR A 84 -1.04 -2.87 -10.46
C TYR A 84 -2.51 -2.62 -10.80
N ARG A 85 -3.16 -3.67 -11.31
CA ARG A 85 -4.55 -3.65 -11.74
C ARG A 85 -5.40 -4.53 -10.85
N MET A 86 -6.56 -4.03 -10.48
CA MET A 86 -7.56 -4.76 -9.70
C MET A 86 -8.89 -4.70 -10.43
N ARG A 87 -9.54 -5.85 -10.56
CA ARG A 87 -10.91 -5.94 -11.08
C ARG A 87 -11.80 -6.68 -10.10
N PHE A 88 -12.90 -6.06 -9.69
CA PHE A 88 -13.85 -6.66 -8.75
C PHE A 88 -15.27 -6.16 -9.01
N THR A 89 -16.24 -6.77 -8.34
CA THR A 89 -17.62 -6.27 -8.30
C THR A 89 -17.85 -5.62 -6.94
N ASP A 90 -18.26 -4.36 -6.90
CA ASP A 90 -18.52 -3.65 -5.65
C ASP A 90 -19.84 -4.10 -4.99
N ASP A 91 -20.11 -3.59 -3.78
CA ASP A 91 -21.31 -3.95 -3.01
C ASP A 91 -22.63 -3.54 -3.66
N LEU A 92 -22.58 -2.62 -4.63
CA LEU A 92 -23.71 -2.17 -5.45
C LEU A 92 -23.87 -3.02 -6.72
N GLY A 93 -22.97 -3.99 -6.97
CA GLY A 93 -23.01 -4.88 -8.13
C GLY A 93 -22.35 -4.30 -9.38
N ALA A 94 -21.66 -3.16 -9.28
CA ALA A 94 -20.95 -2.57 -10.40
C ALA A 94 -19.55 -3.17 -10.54
N ILE A 95 -19.13 -3.43 -11.78
CA ILE A 95 -17.75 -3.84 -12.07
C ILE A 95 -16.84 -2.63 -11.92
N ARG A 96 -15.77 -2.78 -11.14
CA ARG A 96 -14.71 -1.81 -10.93
C ARG A 96 -13.42 -2.34 -11.52
N ASP A 97 -12.73 -1.49 -12.29
CA ASP A 97 -11.39 -1.73 -12.81
C ASP A 97 -10.50 -0.59 -12.30
N ILE A 98 -9.58 -0.89 -11.38
CA ILE A 98 -8.60 0.05 -10.83
C ILE A 98 -7.27 -0.20 -11.52
N VAL A 99 -6.58 0.87 -11.92
CA VAL A 99 -5.18 0.82 -12.34
C VAL A 99 -4.39 1.89 -11.61
N GLY A 100 -3.28 1.49 -11.02
CA GLY A 100 -2.26 2.40 -10.53
C GLY A 100 -0.87 1.90 -10.85
N VAL A 101 0.12 2.70 -10.47
CA VAL A 101 1.53 2.41 -10.68
C VAL A 101 2.25 2.33 -9.33
N VAL A 102 3.09 1.32 -9.18
CA VAL A 102 3.98 1.14 -8.04
C VAL A 102 5.36 1.69 -8.39
N GLY A 103 5.87 2.58 -7.55
CA GLY A 103 7.14 3.28 -7.72
C GLY A 103 7.71 3.77 -6.39
N GLY A 104 8.86 4.43 -6.46
CA GLY A 104 9.48 5.11 -5.32
C GLY A 104 8.97 6.54 -5.20
N LEU A 105 8.04 6.78 -4.29
CA LEU A 105 7.53 8.12 -3.96
C LEU A 105 8.48 8.83 -3.00
N GLU A 106 8.78 10.09 -3.28
CA GLU A 106 9.61 10.92 -2.41
C GLU A 106 9.06 11.02 -0.98
N VAL A 107 9.97 10.89 -0.01
CA VAL A 107 9.70 11.07 1.41
C VAL A 107 10.00 12.53 1.77
N VAL A 108 8.93 13.32 1.97
CA VAL A 108 9.01 14.75 2.30
C VAL A 108 8.80 14.99 3.79
N ASP A 109 9.20 16.17 4.28
CA ASP A 109 8.90 16.60 5.64
C ASP A 109 7.43 16.97 5.81
N GLU A 110 6.94 16.97 7.04
CA GLU A 110 5.57 17.37 7.32
C GLU A 110 5.32 18.82 6.90
N GLY A 111 4.29 19.04 6.09
CA GLY A 111 3.96 20.38 5.59
C GLY A 111 4.88 20.91 4.48
N ALA A 112 5.81 20.12 3.96
CA ALA A 112 6.68 20.52 2.84
C ALA A 112 5.94 20.61 1.48
N GLY A 113 4.69 20.14 1.40
CA GLY A 113 3.95 19.99 0.15
C GLY A 113 4.41 18.77 -0.65
N GLY A 114 3.80 18.51 -1.81
CA GLY A 114 4.13 17.33 -2.63
C GLY A 114 3.37 16.08 -2.22
N VAL A 115 3.41 15.72 -0.93
CA VAL A 115 2.68 14.57 -0.39
C VAL A 115 1.74 15.04 0.71
N LEU A 116 0.44 14.85 0.49
CA LEU A 116 -0.62 15.36 1.37
C LEU A 116 -1.14 14.25 2.28
N PRO A 117 -1.11 14.42 3.61
CA PRO A 117 -1.81 13.54 4.54
C PRO A 117 -3.31 13.89 4.61
N HIS A 118 -4.14 12.93 5.00
CA HIS A 118 -5.56 13.18 5.33
C HIS A 118 -5.93 12.75 6.76
N GLU A 119 -5.01 12.11 7.49
CA GLU A 119 -5.17 11.74 8.90
C GLU A 119 -3.97 12.14 9.76
N ARG A 120 -4.17 12.20 11.08
CA ARG A 120 -3.10 12.31 12.07
C ARG A 120 -2.67 10.91 12.51
N THR A 121 -1.38 10.65 12.54
CA THR A 121 -0.83 9.34 12.93
C THR A 121 -0.75 9.19 14.45
N THR A 122 -0.84 7.94 14.95
CA THR A 122 -0.64 7.64 16.38
C THR A 122 0.71 6.95 16.61
N PRO A 123 1.40 7.15 17.76
CA PRO A 123 2.78 6.68 17.92
C PRO A 123 3.00 5.16 17.95
N LYS A 124 2.02 4.37 18.42
CA LYS A 124 2.23 2.96 18.82
C LYS A 124 2.51 2.01 17.64
N ALA A 125 1.93 2.25 16.47
CA ALA A 125 2.14 1.42 15.28
C ALA A 125 3.49 1.67 14.59
N SER A 126 4.14 2.80 14.87
CA SER A 126 5.36 3.23 14.17
C SER A 126 6.60 2.38 14.52
N THR A 127 6.67 1.77 15.70
CA THR A 127 7.88 1.07 16.14
C THR A 127 8.08 -0.27 15.44
N ASP A 128 7.02 -1.08 15.28
CA ASP A 128 7.13 -2.43 14.71
C ASP A 128 7.64 -2.42 13.25
N ARG A 129 7.00 -1.58 12.41
CA ARG A 129 7.38 -1.43 11.01
C ARG A 129 8.75 -0.80 10.83
N LEU A 130 9.15 0.10 11.73
CA LEU A 130 10.48 0.70 11.69
C LEU A 130 11.56 -0.34 11.99
N GLU A 131 11.39 -1.21 13.00
CA GLU A 131 12.34 -2.29 13.27
C GLU A 131 12.43 -3.28 12.09
N LEU A 132 11.29 -3.64 11.49
CA LEU A 132 11.29 -4.48 10.30
C LEU A 132 12.03 -3.83 9.12
N THR A 133 11.79 -2.53 8.88
CA THR A 133 12.46 -1.75 7.83
C THR A 133 13.97 -1.66 8.09
N ARG A 134 14.40 -1.47 9.34
CA ARG A 134 15.81 -1.44 9.72
C ARG A 134 16.51 -2.78 9.47
N ALA A 135 15.86 -3.88 9.84
CA ALA A 135 16.41 -5.22 9.68
C ALA A 135 16.49 -5.65 8.20
N THR A 136 15.39 -5.48 7.46
CA THR A 136 15.29 -5.95 6.07
C THR A 136 15.87 -4.97 5.05
N ARG A 137 15.93 -3.68 5.39
CA ARG A 137 16.26 -2.57 4.48
C ARG A 137 15.38 -2.57 3.23
N ALA A 138 14.12 -2.97 3.39
CA ALA A 138 13.13 -3.06 2.33
C ALA A 138 11.83 -2.36 2.76
N ASN A 139 11.15 -1.73 1.81
CA ASN A 139 9.75 -1.36 1.95
C ASN A 139 8.90 -2.55 1.50
N LEU A 140 8.23 -3.21 2.44
CA LEU A 140 7.50 -4.46 2.18
C LEU A 140 6.01 -4.26 1.90
N SER A 141 5.47 -3.11 2.32
CA SER A 141 4.07 -2.75 2.16
C SER A 141 3.97 -1.34 1.56
N PRO A 142 3.41 -1.17 0.35
CA PRO A 142 3.32 0.13 -0.30
C PRO A 142 2.39 1.07 0.47
N VAL A 143 2.66 2.38 0.49
CA VAL A 143 1.62 3.37 0.80
C VAL A 143 0.67 3.49 -0.39
N TRP A 144 -0.61 3.78 -0.13
CA TRP A 144 -1.57 4.07 -1.19
C TRP A 144 -1.70 5.58 -1.35
N GLY A 145 -1.28 6.08 -2.51
CA GLY A 145 -1.44 7.47 -2.92
C GLY A 145 -2.50 7.65 -4.01
N LEU A 146 -3.10 8.84 -4.04
CA LEU A 146 -4.02 9.31 -5.07
C LEU A 146 -3.38 10.51 -5.76
N SER A 147 -3.12 10.38 -7.05
CA SER A 147 -2.67 11.48 -7.90
C SER A 147 -3.86 12.40 -8.19
N LEU A 148 -3.68 13.70 -7.92
CA LEU A 148 -4.65 14.74 -8.31
C LEU A 148 -4.50 15.15 -9.78
N ALA A 149 -3.36 14.82 -10.40
CA ALA A 149 -3.10 15.07 -11.81
C ALA A 149 -4.03 14.24 -12.70
N THR A 150 -4.60 14.87 -13.73
CA THR A 150 -5.45 14.20 -14.71
C THR A 150 -4.62 13.44 -15.75
N GLY A 151 -5.13 12.31 -16.24
CA GLY A 151 -4.56 11.58 -17.38
C GLY A 151 -3.57 10.47 -17.01
N LEU A 152 -3.39 10.19 -15.71
CA LEU A 152 -2.61 9.03 -15.27
C LEU A 152 -3.26 7.74 -15.76
N SER A 153 -4.57 7.61 -15.63
CA SER A 153 -5.33 6.45 -16.10
C SER A 153 -5.13 6.17 -17.59
N GLU A 154 -5.06 7.23 -18.41
CA GLU A 154 -4.78 7.12 -19.84
C GLU A 154 -3.32 6.68 -20.09
N ALA A 155 -2.35 7.26 -19.36
CA ALA A 155 -0.95 6.84 -19.43
C ALA A 155 -0.73 5.37 -18.99
N LEU A 156 -1.61 4.86 -18.13
CA LEU A 156 -1.60 3.47 -17.66
C LEU A 156 -2.56 2.55 -18.44
N ALA A 157 -3.24 3.03 -19.49
CA ALA A 157 -4.24 2.25 -20.21
C ALA A 157 -3.62 1.07 -20.97
N GLU A 158 -2.47 1.28 -21.61
CA GLU A 158 -1.74 0.22 -22.29
C GLU A 158 -1.17 -0.78 -21.26
N PRO A 159 -1.36 -2.10 -21.44
CA PRO A 159 -0.80 -3.09 -20.53
C PRO A 159 0.74 -3.09 -20.58
N GLY A 160 1.36 -3.44 -19.45
CA GLY A 160 2.78 -3.78 -19.42
C GLY A 160 3.05 -5.25 -19.73
N GLU A 161 4.28 -5.70 -19.53
CA GLU A 161 4.63 -7.12 -19.52
C GLU A 161 4.04 -7.79 -18.28
N LEU A 162 3.19 -8.80 -18.45
CA LEU A 162 2.58 -9.51 -17.31
C LEU A 162 3.65 -10.20 -16.46
N VAL A 163 3.75 -9.85 -15.18
CA VAL A 163 4.68 -10.49 -14.24
C VAL A 163 3.98 -11.41 -13.23
N GLY A 164 2.65 -11.31 -13.11
CA GLY A 164 1.89 -12.19 -12.24
C GLY A 164 0.41 -11.85 -12.19
N LYS A 165 -0.39 -12.86 -11.83
CA LYS A 165 -1.84 -12.76 -11.64
C LYS A 165 -2.26 -13.61 -10.45
N VAL A 166 -3.19 -13.09 -9.66
CA VAL A 166 -3.86 -13.84 -8.57
C VAL A 166 -5.33 -13.43 -8.50
N VAL A 167 -6.17 -14.34 -8.04
CA VAL A 167 -7.55 -14.02 -7.63
C VAL A 167 -7.65 -14.28 -6.14
N ASP A 168 -8.02 -13.26 -5.39
CA ASP A 168 -8.19 -13.34 -3.94
C ASP A 168 -9.48 -12.62 -3.54
N ALA A 169 -10.27 -13.23 -2.65
CA ALA A 169 -11.55 -12.69 -2.18
C ALA A 169 -12.50 -12.12 -3.27
N GLY A 170 -12.47 -12.68 -4.50
CA GLY A 170 -13.29 -12.20 -5.62
C GLY A 170 -12.72 -11.01 -6.40
N VAL A 171 -11.51 -10.58 -6.06
CA VAL A 171 -10.74 -9.54 -6.76
C VAL A 171 -9.71 -10.20 -7.67
N GLU A 172 -9.71 -9.86 -8.96
CA GLU A 172 -8.62 -10.22 -9.88
C GLU A 172 -7.51 -9.18 -9.78
N HIS A 173 -6.31 -9.63 -9.39
CA HIS A 173 -5.11 -8.82 -9.27
C HIS A 173 -4.15 -9.15 -10.42
N ARG A 174 -3.63 -8.12 -11.09
CA ARG A 174 -2.58 -8.26 -12.11
C ARG A 174 -1.46 -7.27 -11.84
N VAL A 175 -0.23 -7.76 -11.94
CA VAL A 175 0.97 -6.94 -11.87
C VAL A 175 1.67 -7.00 -13.22
N GLU A 176 2.03 -5.84 -13.75
CA GLU A 176 2.61 -5.69 -15.09
C GLU A 176 3.86 -4.80 -15.01
N ARG A 177 4.94 -5.17 -15.68
CA ARG A 177 6.18 -4.41 -15.73
C ARG A 177 6.18 -3.46 -16.92
N VAL A 178 6.60 -2.21 -16.68
CA VAL A 178 6.78 -1.18 -17.70
C VAL A 178 8.22 -0.69 -17.64
N ALA A 179 9.03 -1.15 -18.60
CA ALA A 179 10.44 -0.80 -18.74
C ALA A 179 10.76 0.03 -20.00
N ASP A 180 9.77 0.27 -20.86
CA ASP A 180 9.93 1.17 -22.02
C ASP A 180 10.23 2.60 -21.53
N PRO A 181 11.41 3.18 -21.86
CA PRO A 181 11.79 4.52 -21.41
C PRO A 181 10.79 5.61 -21.77
N ALA A 182 10.11 5.51 -22.92
CA ALA A 182 9.12 6.50 -23.33
C ALA A 182 7.89 6.46 -22.42
N ARG A 183 7.40 5.25 -22.11
CA ARG A 183 6.26 5.05 -21.20
C ARG A 183 6.61 5.45 -19.77
N VAL A 184 7.82 5.10 -19.31
CA VAL A 184 8.32 5.53 -17.99
C VAL A 184 8.32 7.05 -17.89
N ALA A 185 8.87 7.76 -18.88
CA ALA A 185 8.92 9.22 -18.88
C ALA A 185 7.53 9.87 -18.85
N ILE A 186 6.56 9.32 -19.58
CA ILE A 186 5.16 9.80 -19.57
C ILE A 186 4.57 9.66 -18.17
N ILE A 187 4.70 8.48 -17.54
CA ILE A 187 4.17 8.23 -16.19
C ILE A 187 4.79 9.20 -15.18
N GLN A 188 6.12 9.40 -15.22
CA GLN A 188 6.80 10.35 -14.35
C GLN A 188 6.30 11.78 -14.56
N GLN A 189 6.13 12.19 -15.81
CA GLN A 189 5.67 13.54 -16.14
C GLN A 189 4.26 13.81 -15.61
N VAL A 190 3.35 12.85 -15.75
CA VAL A 190 1.98 12.99 -15.22
C VAL A 190 2.00 13.10 -13.69
N LEU A 191 2.72 12.21 -13.01
CA LEU A 191 2.81 12.20 -11.55
C LEU A 191 3.54 13.42 -10.96
N ALA A 192 4.46 14.01 -11.72
CA ALA A 192 5.12 15.26 -11.34
C ALA A 192 4.22 16.50 -11.51
N GLY A 193 3.04 16.35 -12.11
CA GLY A 193 2.12 17.44 -12.42
C GLY A 193 1.32 17.96 -11.23
N ASP A 194 1.14 17.18 -10.17
CA ASP A 194 0.35 17.54 -8.99
C ASP A 194 0.82 16.81 -7.72
N ASP A 195 0.23 17.15 -6.58
CA ASP A 195 0.48 16.50 -5.31
C ASP A 195 -0.11 15.07 -5.29
N VAL A 196 0.47 14.22 -4.43
CA VAL A 196 -0.05 12.88 -4.12
C VAL A 196 -0.71 12.90 -2.75
N LEU A 197 -2.01 12.64 -2.70
CA LEU A 197 -2.77 12.48 -1.46
C LEU A 197 -2.62 11.05 -0.95
N ILE A 198 -2.06 10.85 0.24
CA ILE A 198 -2.00 9.52 0.86
C ILE A 198 -3.43 9.11 1.24
N ALA A 199 -3.98 8.09 0.60
CA ALA A 199 -5.28 7.49 0.91
C ALA A 199 -5.20 6.38 1.97
N ASP A 200 -4.05 5.71 2.08
CA ASP A 200 -3.80 4.73 3.12
C ASP A 200 -2.29 4.59 3.36
N GLY A 201 -1.91 4.29 4.61
CA GLY A 201 -0.51 4.05 4.99
C GLY A 201 0.23 5.27 5.54
N HIS A 202 -0.44 6.22 6.20
CA HIS A 202 0.22 7.38 6.83
C HIS A 202 1.26 6.96 7.87
N HIS A 203 1.01 5.87 8.60
CA HIS A 203 1.99 5.31 9.55
C HIS A 203 3.21 4.75 8.82
N ARG A 204 3.00 4.05 7.69
CA ARG A 204 4.08 3.56 6.81
C ARG A 204 4.91 4.72 6.27
N TYR A 205 4.26 5.79 5.80
CA TYR A 205 4.96 7.00 5.35
C TYR A 205 5.76 7.68 6.47
N GLY A 206 5.18 7.74 7.68
CA GLY A 206 5.87 8.22 8.88
C GLY A 206 7.12 7.39 9.22
N VAL A 207 7.04 6.07 9.11
CA VAL A 207 8.18 5.15 9.29
C VAL A 207 9.26 5.43 8.24
N SER A 208 8.89 5.64 6.97
CA SER A 208 9.84 6.00 5.92
C SER A 208 10.54 7.33 6.21
N ARG A 209 9.84 8.33 6.76
CA ARG A 209 10.46 9.60 7.22
C ARG A 209 11.51 9.38 8.30
N ILE A 210 11.17 8.62 9.35
CA ILE A 210 12.10 8.31 10.44
C ILE A 210 13.33 7.56 9.90
N TYR A 211 13.11 6.54 9.07
CA TYR A 211 14.20 5.75 8.49
C TYR A 211 15.12 6.58 7.57
N ARG A 212 14.54 7.47 6.76
CA ARG A 212 15.29 8.44 5.94
C ARG A 212 16.20 9.30 6.81
N ASP A 213 15.68 9.84 7.90
CA ASP A 213 16.45 10.73 8.78
C ASP A 213 17.57 9.97 9.50
N GLU A 214 17.33 8.74 9.95
CA GLU A 214 18.39 7.86 10.49
C GLU A 214 19.49 7.56 9.48
N VAL A 215 19.14 7.40 8.19
CA VAL A 215 20.11 7.18 7.12
C VAL A 215 20.90 8.45 6.83
N ARG A 216 20.25 9.61 6.78
CA ARG A 216 20.90 10.92 6.64
C ARG A 216 21.88 11.17 7.78
N ASP A 217 21.48 10.97 9.02
CA ASP A 217 22.33 11.17 10.20
C ASP A 217 23.55 10.25 10.20
N ARG A 218 23.37 8.97 9.82
CA ARG A 218 24.45 7.99 9.78
C ARG A 218 25.44 8.22 8.64
N THR A 219 24.98 8.75 7.51
CA THR A 219 25.77 8.80 6.26
C THR A 219 26.17 10.21 5.82
N GLY A 220 25.51 11.24 6.33
CA GLY A 220 25.62 12.62 5.86
C GLY A 220 25.07 12.86 4.45
N ARG A 221 24.30 11.92 3.89
CA ARG A 221 23.84 11.92 2.49
C ARG A 221 22.33 12.06 2.38
N THR A 222 21.87 12.80 1.37
CA THR A 222 20.46 13.01 1.02
C THR A 222 20.12 12.47 -0.38
N ASP A 223 20.99 11.62 -0.95
CA ASP A 223 20.85 10.98 -2.25
C ASP A 223 20.86 9.45 -2.10
N THR A 224 20.17 8.96 -1.06
CA THR A 224 20.09 7.54 -0.72
C THR A 224 18.74 6.94 -1.12
N PRO A 225 18.61 5.61 -1.26
CA PRO A 225 17.31 4.99 -1.49
C PRO A 225 16.27 5.24 -0.39
N ALA A 226 16.69 5.66 0.81
CA ALA A 226 15.78 5.97 1.91
C ALA A 226 15.02 7.29 1.72
N GLU A 227 15.41 8.10 0.73
CA GLU A 227 14.68 9.31 0.31
C GLU A 227 13.35 8.99 -0.38
N GLN A 228 13.05 7.71 -0.58
CA GLN A 228 11.86 7.21 -1.26
C GLN A 228 11.21 6.09 -0.47
N THR A 229 9.89 5.99 -0.60
CA THR A 229 9.08 4.90 -0.06
C THR A 229 8.33 4.19 -1.18
N LEU A 230 8.06 2.91 -0.99
CA LEU A 230 7.26 2.14 -1.93
C LEU A 230 5.83 2.68 -1.90
N ALA A 231 5.30 3.09 -3.03
CA ALA A 231 3.95 3.63 -3.13
C ALA A 231 3.23 3.05 -4.33
N PHE A 232 1.96 2.69 -4.13
CA PHE A 232 0.99 2.46 -5.19
C PHE A 232 0.21 3.76 -5.39
N VAL A 233 0.22 4.32 -6.61
CA VAL A 233 -0.47 5.56 -6.94
C VAL A 233 -1.42 5.34 -8.10
N ASN A 234 -2.70 5.65 -7.91
CA ASN A 234 -3.70 5.73 -8.98
C ASN A 234 -4.29 7.14 -9.05
N GLU A 235 -4.99 7.43 -10.16
CA GLU A 235 -5.67 8.70 -10.34
C GLU A 235 -6.89 8.82 -9.43
N LEU A 236 -7.14 10.00 -8.87
CA LEU A 236 -8.35 10.31 -8.13
C LEU A 236 -9.55 10.48 -9.10
N VAL A 237 -10.10 9.37 -9.59
CA VAL A 237 -11.28 9.33 -10.45
C VAL A 237 -12.35 8.39 -9.90
N ALA A 238 -13.62 8.78 -10.04
CA ALA A 238 -14.76 8.11 -9.40
C ALA A 238 -14.94 6.66 -9.85
N GLU A 239 -14.54 6.34 -11.08
CA GLU A 239 -14.66 5.01 -11.66
C GLU A 239 -13.65 4.02 -11.06
N GLN A 240 -12.51 4.52 -10.57
CA GLN A 240 -11.42 3.72 -10.01
C GLN A 240 -11.36 3.75 -8.48
N LEU A 241 -12.36 4.34 -7.84
CA LEU A 241 -12.45 4.42 -6.38
C LEU A 241 -13.80 3.89 -5.91
N SER A 242 -13.73 2.97 -4.97
CA SER A 242 -14.88 2.50 -4.21
C SER A 242 -14.58 2.75 -2.74
N VAL A 243 -15.04 3.89 -2.22
CA VAL A 243 -14.88 4.26 -0.82
C VAL A 243 -16.23 4.08 -0.13
N ALA A 244 -16.30 3.09 0.76
CA ALA A 244 -17.51 2.79 1.53
C ALA A 244 -17.51 3.54 2.87
N ALA A 245 -18.70 3.69 3.45
CA ALA A 245 -18.85 4.29 4.78
C ALA A 245 -18.31 3.37 5.90
N ILE A 246 -17.70 3.97 6.92
CA ILE A 246 -17.33 3.25 8.15
C ILE A 246 -18.54 3.22 9.09
N HIS A 247 -19.09 2.02 9.31
CA HIS A 247 -20.18 1.80 10.25
C HIS A 247 -19.64 1.42 11.63
N ARG A 248 -20.09 2.11 12.69
CA ARG A 248 -19.67 1.85 14.07
C ARG A 248 -20.79 1.21 14.88
N LEU A 249 -20.49 0.09 15.51
CA LEU A 249 -21.38 -0.58 16.45
C LEU A 249 -21.01 -0.19 17.88
N TYR A 250 -21.98 0.27 18.63
CA TYR A 250 -21.83 0.61 20.05
C TYR A 250 -22.47 -0.50 20.89
N ALA A 251 -21.67 -1.10 21.77
CA ALA A 251 -22.15 -2.01 22.80
C ALA A 251 -22.23 -1.26 24.14
N ASP A 252 -23.02 -1.80 25.09
CA ASP A 252 -23.08 -1.33 26.47
C ASP A 252 -23.52 0.13 26.67
N ILE A 253 -24.30 0.68 25.73
CA ILE A 253 -24.94 1.98 25.84
C ILE A 253 -26.37 1.90 25.28
N SER A 254 -27.33 2.54 25.94
CA SER A 254 -28.70 2.62 25.43
C SER A 254 -28.80 3.63 24.28
N LEU A 255 -29.80 3.47 23.42
CA LEU A 255 -30.05 4.42 22.34
C LEU A 255 -30.30 5.84 22.86
N ASP A 256 -31.00 5.98 24.00
CA ASP A 256 -31.31 7.27 24.60
C ASP A 256 -30.04 7.96 25.14
N GLU A 257 -29.16 7.22 25.80
CA GLU A 257 -27.86 7.74 26.26
C GLU A 257 -26.97 8.15 25.08
N LEU A 258 -26.96 7.34 24.02
CA LEU A 258 -26.20 7.64 22.81
C LEU A 258 -26.71 8.91 22.12
N ARG A 259 -28.04 9.05 21.98
CA ARG A 259 -28.69 10.25 21.43
C ARG A 259 -28.38 11.48 22.27
N ALA A 260 -28.50 11.38 23.60
CA ALA A 260 -28.19 12.49 24.50
C ALA A 260 -26.73 12.94 24.37
N THR A 261 -25.80 11.98 24.29
CA THR A 261 -24.36 12.25 24.11
C THR A 261 -24.08 12.95 22.78
N PHE A 262 -24.66 12.47 21.68
CA PHE A 262 -24.42 13.05 20.36
C PHE A 262 -25.15 14.38 20.12
N SER A 263 -26.29 14.62 20.78
CA SER A 263 -27.06 15.87 20.60
C SER A 263 -26.28 17.13 21.01
N ALA A 264 -25.21 17.00 21.80
CA ALA A 264 -24.32 18.10 22.12
C ALA A 264 -23.40 18.53 20.96
N PHE A 265 -23.20 17.65 19.98
CA PHE A 265 -22.26 17.84 18.87
C PHE A 265 -22.91 17.75 17.48
N PHE A 266 -24.10 17.14 17.39
CA PHE A 266 -24.78 16.82 16.15
C PHE A 266 -26.27 17.17 16.21
N GLU A 267 -26.83 17.55 15.07
CA GLU A 267 -28.27 17.58 14.86
C GLU A 267 -28.73 16.17 14.46
N LEU A 268 -29.69 15.61 15.22
CA LEU A 268 -30.20 14.27 15.00
C LEU A 268 -31.52 14.34 14.24
N THR A 269 -31.57 13.71 13.06
CA THR A 269 -32.79 13.57 12.25
C THR A 269 -33.18 12.11 12.15
N GLU A 270 -34.46 11.80 12.32
CA GLU A 270 -34.99 10.45 12.11
C GLU A 270 -35.01 10.14 10.61
N THR A 271 -34.42 9.00 10.23
CA THR A 271 -34.39 8.54 8.83
C THR A 271 -35.23 7.28 8.68
N GLU A 272 -35.61 6.98 7.44
CA GLU A 272 -36.13 5.65 7.13
C GLU A 272 -35.11 4.56 7.46
N ARG A 273 -35.59 3.32 7.53
CA ARG A 273 -34.73 2.16 7.80
C ARG A 273 -33.61 2.12 6.76
N PRO A 274 -32.33 1.96 7.17
CA PRO A 274 -31.22 1.90 6.24
C PRO A 274 -31.46 0.81 5.18
N THR A 275 -31.31 1.18 3.92
CA THR A 275 -31.25 0.30 2.76
C THR A 275 -29.80 -0.08 2.46
N ARG A 276 -29.60 -1.07 1.59
CA ARG A 276 -28.25 -1.39 1.08
C ARG A 276 -27.59 -0.19 0.43
N GLN A 277 -28.37 0.63 -0.29
CA GLN A 277 -27.87 1.82 -0.97
C GLN A 277 -27.47 2.94 0.00
N THR A 278 -28.11 3.04 1.17
CA THR A 278 -27.70 4.03 2.20
C THR A 278 -26.54 3.54 3.06
N LEU A 279 -26.20 2.25 3.00
CA LEU A 279 -25.11 1.65 3.76
C LEU A 279 -23.85 1.39 2.93
N ALA A 280 -23.98 1.36 1.60
CA ALA A 280 -22.88 1.32 0.65
C ALA A 280 -22.25 2.71 0.52
#